data_AF-A0A4Q3MAG5-F1
#
_entry.id   AF-A0A4Q3MAG5-F1
#
_cell.length_a   1.000
_cell.length_b   1.000
_cell.length_c   1.000
_cell.angle_alpha   90.00
_cell.angle_beta   90.00
_cell.angle_gamma   90.00
#
_symmetry.space_group_name_H-M   'P 1'
#
loop_
_entity.id
_entity.type
_entity.pdbx_description
1 polymer ?
#
loop_
_entity_poly.entity_id
_entity_poly.type
_entity_poly.pdbx_seq_one_letter_code
_entity_poly.pdbx_strand_id
1 'polypeptide(L)'
;MQKTSSVTLKTKLVGLIAFFIVTLLAVGAIGMQQLWSVSQKQRAMYTDTVVPLRVVVDAARQGATHFRRMYAYIYFANPQQRASELKFNEQSEQAVLDAVKLLQSGSQDAGLREQGAKLAETWGRYKTAVGKIQEMADRGDPTAMDELHKDSAALHVAVRNILLDAAKRQEELARLDTEHAAAAVERTFWALSTLIVLAMAIGCLLGLWLVRTIMRQLGGEPTYAAEIAQEVARGNLAVAVQLRPGDEVSVLAAMAAMRSNLAQLVSQVRQSSESIATGATQIASGNTDLSQRTEVQASNLQETAASMEEMNSTIKQSVDTVQTASQLATSASATATRGGEVVGNVVSTMQEITASSRKIGDIIGVIDSIAFQTNILALNAAVEAARAGEQGRGFAVVASEVRNLAQRSAGAAKEIKELINESVTKVETGSQLVNEAGITMGDIVQQVRRVADLIAEIGAATQEQGQGISQVNHAVNQLDQMTQQNAALVEESAAAANSLSSQAAKLVELVSVFQLSQGQAAAAIAAGAPAVRAVPVAAPRVPAAAQAAAKPALQRAAAPAQSPAKTPARTSAPRIAGPDTQARKSAPASAAAPAAPKPRAAAAPSSSSNDDWESF
;
A
#
# COMPACT_ATOMS: atom_id res chain seq x y z
N MET A 1 1.89 -18.70 -43.72
CA MET A 1 2.10 -20.08 -43.20
C MET A 1 2.02 -20.05 -41.67
N GLN A 2 0.81 -20.18 -41.08
CA GLN A 2 0.57 -19.73 -39.69
C GLN A 2 -0.16 -20.74 -38.79
N LYS A 3 -0.30 -22.01 -39.21
CA LYS A 3 -1.19 -23.00 -38.58
C LYS A 3 -0.49 -24.21 -37.93
N THR A 4 0.81 -24.11 -37.63
CA THR A 4 1.66 -25.18 -37.06
C THR A 4 2.19 -24.87 -35.65
N SER A 5 1.80 -23.76 -35.03
CA SER A 5 2.32 -23.28 -33.74
C SER A 5 1.75 -23.98 -32.51
N SER A 6 0.62 -24.69 -32.62
CA SER A 6 -0.07 -25.34 -31.49
C SER A 6 0.48 -26.71 -31.09
N VAL A 7 1.47 -27.24 -31.81
CA VAL A 7 2.04 -28.57 -31.52
C VAL A 7 3.05 -28.46 -30.37
N THR A 8 2.71 -29.06 -29.22
CA THR A 8 3.55 -29.01 -28.01
C THR A 8 4.92 -29.67 -28.22
N LEU A 9 5.92 -29.31 -27.41
CA LEU A 9 7.24 -29.95 -27.43
C LEU A 9 7.15 -31.47 -27.25
N LYS A 10 6.33 -31.93 -26.29
CA LYS A 10 6.03 -33.36 -26.07
C LYS A 10 5.54 -34.02 -27.35
N THR A 11 4.57 -33.42 -28.04
CA THR A 11 4.00 -33.96 -29.29
C THR A 11 5.03 -34.03 -30.41
N LYS A 12 5.92 -33.03 -30.55
CA LYS A 12 7.01 -33.06 -31.54
C LYS A 12 8.03 -34.16 -31.25
N LEU A 13 8.43 -34.32 -29.99
CA LEU A 13 9.41 -35.33 -29.57
C LEU A 13 8.85 -36.75 -29.76
N VAL A 14 7.59 -36.99 -29.36
CA VAL A 14 6.89 -38.26 -29.59
C VAL A 14 6.73 -38.55 -31.08
N GLY A 15 6.44 -37.54 -31.91
CA GLY A 15 6.35 -37.71 -33.37
C GLY A 15 7.66 -38.16 -34.01
N LEU A 16 8.79 -37.60 -33.59
CA LEU A 16 10.13 -38.01 -34.07
C LEU A 16 10.46 -39.46 -33.65
N ILE A 17 10.17 -39.83 -32.40
CA ILE A 17 10.37 -41.19 -31.90
C ILE A 17 9.47 -42.19 -32.64
N ALA A 18 8.19 -41.86 -32.83
CA ALA A 18 7.24 -42.70 -33.56
C ALA A 18 7.66 -42.92 -35.02
N PHE A 19 8.19 -41.90 -35.69
CA PHE A 19 8.75 -42.03 -37.05
C PHE A 19 9.84 -43.10 -37.10
N PHE A 20 10.85 -43.03 -36.24
CA PHE A 20 11.93 -44.02 -36.20
C PHE A 20 11.44 -45.43 -35.85
N ILE A 21 10.50 -45.57 -34.90
CA ILE A 21 9.93 -46.88 -34.54
C ILE A 21 9.17 -47.49 -35.73
N VAL A 22 8.32 -46.73 -36.40
CA VAL A 22 7.57 -47.20 -37.58
C VAL A 22 8.51 -47.58 -38.73
N THR A 23 9.55 -46.80 -38.99
CA THR A 23 10.58 -47.15 -39.99
C THR A 23 11.29 -48.44 -39.63
N LEU A 24 11.73 -48.61 -38.38
CA LEU A 24 12.46 -49.81 -37.94
C LEU A 24 11.60 -51.07 -38.05
N LEU A 25 10.31 -50.98 -37.68
CA LEU A 25 9.35 -52.06 -37.84
C LEU A 25 9.12 -52.40 -39.32
N ALA A 26 9.01 -51.41 -40.21
CA ALA A 26 8.85 -51.63 -41.64
C ALA A 26 10.08 -52.31 -42.27
N VAL A 27 11.29 -51.81 -41.97
CA VAL A 27 12.56 -52.41 -42.43
C VAL A 27 12.71 -53.84 -41.92
N GLY A 28 12.41 -54.08 -40.64
CA GLY A 28 12.43 -55.41 -40.02
C GLY A 28 11.45 -56.38 -40.66
N ALA A 29 10.21 -55.96 -40.89
CA ALA A 29 9.18 -56.79 -41.53
C ALA A 29 9.57 -57.18 -42.97
N ILE A 30 10.02 -56.22 -43.79
CA ILE A 30 10.44 -56.48 -45.18
C ILE A 30 11.67 -57.40 -45.21
N GLY A 31 12.66 -57.17 -44.34
CA GLY A 31 13.85 -58.02 -44.24
C GLY A 31 13.51 -59.45 -43.82
N MET A 32 12.62 -59.62 -42.84
CA MET A 32 12.18 -60.94 -42.36
C MET A 32 11.35 -61.69 -43.42
N GLN A 33 10.48 -60.99 -44.15
CA GLN A 33 9.71 -61.55 -45.26
C GLN A 33 10.62 -62.00 -46.42
N GLN A 34 11.65 -61.21 -46.76
CA GLN A 34 12.64 -61.59 -47.78
C GLN A 34 13.45 -62.82 -47.35
N LEU A 35 13.96 -62.85 -46.11
CA LEU A 35 14.69 -64.01 -45.56
C LEU A 35 13.86 -65.30 -45.60
N TRP A 36 12.57 -65.21 -45.26
CA TRP A 36 11.64 -66.34 -45.35
C TRP A 36 11.42 -66.82 -46.79
N SER A 37 11.23 -65.88 -47.73
CA SER A 37 11.10 -66.17 -49.17
C SER A 37 12.36 -66.83 -49.77
N VAL A 38 13.56 -66.34 -49.41
CA VAL A 38 14.83 -66.97 -49.81
C VAL A 38 14.95 -68.37 -49.22
N SER A 39 14.62 -68.56 -47.94
CA SER A 39 14.66 -69.88 -47.28
C SER A 39 13.70 -70.88 -47.93
N GLN A 40 12.51 -70.44 -48.36
CA GLN A 40 11.57 -71.27 -49.11
C GLN A 40 12.10 -71.66 -50.49
N LYS A 41 12.59 -70.69 -51.28
CA LYS A 41 13.15 -70.95 -52.61
C LYS A 41 14.36 -71.88 -52.58
N GLN A 42 15.23 -71.72 -51.58
CA GLN A 42 16.41 -72.59 -51.40
C GLN A 42 16.03 -74.03 -51.05
N ARG A 43 14.91 -74.25 -50.34
CA ARG A 43 14.35 -75.61 -50.11
C ARG A 43 13.79 -76.20 -51.40
N ALA A 44 12.98 -75.43 -52.14
CA ALA A 44 12.39 -75.86 -53.41
C ALA A 44 13.46 -76.24 -54.45
N MET A 45 14.51 -75.42 -54.63
CA MET A 45 15.62 -75.74 -55.54
C MET A 45 16.27 -77.12 -55.24
N TYR A 46 16.37 -77.48 -53.95
CA TYR A 46 16.92 -78.78 -53.57
C TYR A 46 15.99 -79.95 -53.94
N THR A 47 14.70 -79.84 -53.63
CA THR A 47 13.71 -80.90 -53.86
C THR A 47 13.30 -81.03 -55.33
N ASP A 48 13.18 -79.91 -56.03
CA ASP A 48 12.47 -79.81 -57.31
C ASP A 48 13.44 -79.77 -58.51
N THR A 49 14.72 -79.47 -58.26
CA THR A 49 15.75 -79.35 -59.31
C THR A 49 16.99 -80.23 -59.05
N VAL A 50 17.59 -80.18 -57.86
CA VAL A 50 18.82 -80.94 -57.54
C VAL A 50 18.57 -82.45 -57.39
N VAL A 51 17.52 -82.85 -56.66
CA VAL A 51 17.18 -84.27 -56.49
C VAL A 51 16.77 -84.93 -57.83
N PRO A 52 15.92 -84.32 -58.67
CA PRO A 52 15.61 -84.83 -60.02
C PRO A 52 16.84 -85.00 -60.91
N LEU A 53 17.76 -84.03 -60.93
CA LEU A 53 19.01 -84.11 -61.69
C LEU A 53 19.82 -85.37 -61.30
N ARG A 54 19.93 -85.64 -60.00
CA ARG A 54 20.62 -86.84 -59.50
C ARG A 54 19.98 -88.15 -59.98
N VAL A 55 18.64 -88.24 -60.00
CA VAL A 55 17.93 -89.44 -60.47
C VAL A 55 18.17 -89.67 -61.96
N VAL A 56 18.05 -88.64 -62.78
CA VAL A 56 18.27 -88.73 -64.24
C VAL A 56 19.72 -89.10 -64.57
N VAL A 57 20.70 -88.54 -63.84
CA VAL A 57 22.12 -88.87 -64.01
C VAL A 57 22.46 -90.30 -63.56
N ASP A 58 21.89 -90.80 -62.45
CA ASP A 58 22.12 -92.21 -62.08
C ASP A 58 21.42 -93.16 -63.05
N ALA A 59 20.20 -92.85 -63.51
CA ALA A 59 19.54 -93.62 -64.56
C ALA A 59 20.39 -93.74 -65.84
N ALA A 60 21.12 -92.70 -66.26
CA ALA A 60 22.03 -92.76 -67.40
C ALA A 60 23.18 -93.77 -67.17
N ARG A 61 23.74 -93.79 -65.96
CA ARG A 61 24.78 -94.76 -65.51
C ARG A 61 24.22 -96.19 -65.39
N GLN A 62 22.99 -96.32 -64.91
CA GLN A 62 22.32 -97.60 -64.69
C GLN A 62 21.89 -98.23 -66.01
N GLY A 63 21.31 -97.47 -66.95
CA GLY A 63 21.00 -97.96 -68.30
C GLY A 63 22.24 -98.45 -69.07
N ALA A 64 23.40 -97.82 -68.86
CA ALA A 64 24.69 -98.32 -69.36
C ALA A 64 25.17 -99.59 -68.64
N THR A 65 24.91 -99.72 -67.35
CA THR A 65 25.20 -100.94 -66.57
C THR A 65 24.32 -102.11 -67.04
N HIS A 66 23.03 -101.89 -67.26
CA HIS A 66 22.08 -102.88 -67.78
C HIS A 66 22.50 -103.44 -69.15
N PHE A 67 22.92 -102.58 -70.07
CA PHE A 67 23.45 -103.00 -71.38
C PHE A 67 24.77 -103.76 -71.23
N ARG A 68 25.72 -103.27 -70.43
CA ARG A 68 27.02 -103.93 -70.22
C ARG A 68 26.87 -105.33 -69.60
N ARG A 69 25.90 -105.53 -68.70
CA ARG A 69 25.61 -106.85 -68.10
C ARG A 69 25.05 -107.87 -69.10
N MET A 70 24.48 -107.43 -70.22
CA MET A 70 24.02 -108.36 -71.27
C MET A 70 25.17 -109.16 -71.90
N TYR A 71 26.36 -108.57 -72.00
CA TYR A 71 27.57 -109.31 -72.41
C TYR A 71 27.89 -110.47 -71.46
N ALA A 72 27.73 -110.27 -70.15
CA ALA A 72 27.94 -111.30 -69.14
C ALA A 72 26.82 -112.37 -69.20
N TYR A 73 25.56 -111.96 -69.37
CA TYR A 73 24.42 -112.87 -69.52
C TYR A 73 24.60 -113.85 -70.69
N ILE A 74 25.00 -113.35 -71.86
CA ILE A 74 25.26 -114.19 -73.04
C ILE A 74 26.48 -115.11 -72.81
N TYR A 75 27.55 -114.59 -72.18
CA TYR A 75 28.78 -115.35 -71.94
C TYR A 75 28.60 -116.51 -70.95
N PHE A 76 27.80 -116.35 -69.90
CA PHE A 76 27.57 -117.42 -68.93
C PHE A 76 26.70 -118.54 -69.51
N ALA A 77 27.15 -119.79 -69.37
CA ALA A 77 26.38 -120.98 -69.74
C ALA A 77 25.54 -121.57 -68.57
N ASN A 78 25.78 -121.12 -67.33
CA ASN A 78 25.07 -121.59 -66.14
C ASN A 78 23.82 -120.73 -65.86
N PRO A 79 22.60 -121.32 -65.79
CA PRO A 79 21.37 -120.61 -65.43
C PRO A 79 21.45 -119.81 -64.12
N GLN A 80 22.20 -120.29 -63.12
CA GLN A 80 22.35 -119.62 -61.83
C GLN A 80 23.19 -118.33 -61.92
N GLN A 81 24.17 -118.28 -62.83
CA GLN A 81 24.94 -117.06 -63.10
C GLN A 81 24.10 -116.05 -63.89
N ARG A 82 23.33 -116.52 -64.89
CA ARG A 82 22.35 -115.71 -65.63
C ARG A 82 21.30 -115.08 -64.72
N ALA A 83 20.73 -115.85 -63.80
CA ALA A 83 19.78 -115.35 -62.80
C ALA A 83 20.37 -114.25 -61.90
N SER A 84 21.67 -114.32 -61.56
CA SER A 84 22.34 -113.26 -60.82
C SER A 84 22.48 -111.96 -61.64
N GLU A 85 22.80 -112.06 -62.93
CA GLU A 85 22.88 -110.89 -63.80
C GLU A 85 21.51 -110.25 -64.05
N LEU A 86 20.45 -111.04 -64.18
CA LEU A 86 19.06 -110.53 -64.23
C LEU A 86 18.72 -109.75 -62.97
N LYS A 87 19.00 -110.29 -61.78
CA LYS A 87 18.72 -109.62 -60.49
C LYS A 87 19.49 -108.30 -60.31
N PHE A 88 20.67 -108.17 -60.90
CA PHE A 88 21.34 -106.86 -60.95
C PHE A 88 20.75 -105.93 -62.02
N ASN A 89 20.29 -106.47 -63.16
CA ASN A 89 19.60 -105.70 -64.17
C ASN A 89 18.25 -105.15 -63.67
N GLU A 90 17.52 -105.85 -62.80
CA GLU A 90 16.32 -105.34 -62.12
C GLU A 90 16.58 -103.98 -61.42
N GLN A 91 17.72 -103.84 -60.72
CA GLN A 91 18.10 -102.60 -60.06
C GLN A 91 18.44 -101.49 -61.07
N SER A 92 19.18 -101.83 -62.12
CA SER A 92 19.54 -100.87 -63.16
C SER A 92 18.34 -100.46 -64.04
N GLU A 93 17.36 -101.35 -64.21
CA GLU A 93 16.08 -101.06 -64.87
C GLU A 93 15.19 -100.17 -64.00
N GLN A 94 15.06 -100.48 -62.70
CA GLN A 94 14.26 -99.66 -61.78
C GLN A 94 14.72 -98.20 -61.78
N ALA A 95 16.03 -97.93 -61.80
CA ALA A 95 16.54 -96.57 -61.90
C ALA A 95 16.12 -95.86 -63.20
N VAL A 96 16.07 -96.56 -64.34
CA VAL A 96 15.56 -95.99 -65.61
C VAL A 96 14.05 -95.78 -65.55
N LEU A 97 13.29 -96.69 -64.95
CA LEU A 97 11.84 -96.55 -64.75
C LEU A 97 11.50 -95.41 -63.77
N ASP A 98 12.30 -95.19 -62.73
CA ASP A 98 12.17 -94.07 -61.82
C ASP A 98 12.47 -92.74 -62.52
N ALA A 99 13.47 -92.68 -63.41
CA ALA A 99 13.70 -91.53 -64.27
C ALA A 99 12.57 -91.32 -65.30
N VAL A 100 12.00 -92.37 -65.90
CA VAL A 100 10.80 -92.27 -66.75
C VAL A 100 9.64 -91.65 -65.96
N LYS A 101 9.34 -92.17 -64.77
CA LYS A 101 8.26 -91.69 -63.92
C LYS A 101 8.48 -90.23 -63.51
N LEU A 102 9.68 -89.90 -63.04
CA LEU A 102 10.09 -88.54 -62.68
C LEU A 102 9.92 -87.56 -63.85
N LEU A 103 10.44 -87.92 -65.03
CA LEU A 103 10.38 -87.04 -66.20
C LEU A 103 8.95 -86.87 -66.72
N GLN A 104 8.14 -87.93 -66.76
CA GLN A 104 6.76 -87.88 -67.26
C GLN A 104 5.76 -87.22 -66.29
N SER A 105 5.87 -87.47 -64.98
CA SER A 105 4.84 -87.06 -64.00
C SER A 105 5.37 -86.27 -62.79
N GLY A 106 6.68 -86.26 -62.56
CA GLY A 106 7.31 -85.43 -61.52
C GLY A 106 7.76 -84.05 -61.98
N SER A 107 8.03 -83.85 -63.28
CA SER A 107 8.52 -82.58 -63.81
C SER A 107 7.39 -81.68 -64.36
N GLN A 108 7.43 -80.40 -63.97
CA GLN A 108 6.51 -79.39 -64.49
C GLN A 108 6.94 -78.87 -65.87
N ASP A 109 8.22 -78.98 -66.26
CA ASP A 109 8.71 -78.52 -67.57
C ASP A 109 8.23 -79.42 -68.72
N ALA A 110 7.94 -78.80 -69.87
CA ALA A 110 7.40 -79.49 -71.03
C ALA A 110 8.43 -80.37 -71.75
N GLY A 111 9.69 -79.93 -71.85
CA GLY A 111 10.75 -80.67 -72.54
C GLY A 111 11.24 -81.88 -71.75
N LEU A 112 11.30 -81.79 -70.42
CA LEU A 112 11.56 -82.92 -69.53
C LEU A 112 10.44 -83.97 -69.64
N ARG A 113 9.17 -83.56 -69.74
CA ARG A 113 8.04 -84.47 -70.00
C ARG A 113 8.11 -85.11 -71.39
N GLU A 114 8.51 -84.38 -72.41
CA GLU A 114 8.76 -84.91 -73.76
C GLU A 114 9.92 -85.93 -73.77
N GLN A 115 11.01 -85.64 -73.06
CA GLN A 115 12.13 -86.55 -72.87
C GLN A 115 11.72 -87.81 -72.08
N GLY A 116 10.86 -87.68 -71.07
CA GLY A 116 10.29 -88.81 -70.34
C GLY A 116 9.39 -89.70 -71.22
N ALA A 117 8.62 -89.12 -72.14
CA ALA A 117 7.84 -89.89 -73.12
C ALA A 117 8.75 -90.66 -74.09
N LYS A 118 9.73 -89.97 -74.70
CA LYS A 118 10.74 -90.57 -75.59
C LYS A 118 11.56 -91.66 -74.89
N LEU A 119 11.92 -91.45 -73.62
CA LEU A 119 12.66 -92.42 -72.81
C LEU A 119 11.86 -93.70 -72.60
N ALA A 120 10.57 -93.60 -72.28
CA ALA A 120 9.72 -94.78 -72.08
C ALA A 120 9.52 -95.59 -73.36
N GLU A 121 9.28 -94.93 -74.50
CA GLU A 121 9.18 -95.62 -75.80
C GLU A 121 10.50 -96.32 -76.17
N THR A 122 11.62 -95.60 -76.03
CA THR A 122 12.95 -96.13 -76.37
C THR A 122 13.37 -97.23 -75.42
N TRP A 123 13.06 -97.13 -74.11
CA TRP A 123 13.31 -98.18 -73.13
C TRP A 123 12.44 -99.41 -73.38
N GLY A 124 11.16 -99.25 -73.74
CA GLY A 124 10.29 -100.36 -74.12
C GLY A 124 10.83 -101.11 -75.34
N ARG A 125 11.22 -100.38 -76.40
CA ARG A 125 11.86 -100.97 -77.59
C ARG A 125 13.19 -101.66 -77.26
N TYR A 126 14.01 -101.05 -76.42
CA TYR A 126 15.26 -101.61 -75.92
C TYR A 126 15.03 -102.91 -75.13
N LYS A 127 14.03 -102.94 -74.24
CA LYS A 127 13.64 -104.13 -73.46
C LYS A 127 13.14 -105.27 -74.33
N THR A 128 12.37 -105.00 -75.38
CA THR A 128 11.96 -106.02 -76.37
C THR A 128 13.18 -106.60 -77.11
N ALA A 129 14.13 -105.76 -77.53
CA ALA A 129 15.36 -106.23 -78.17
C ALA A 129 16.23 -107.07 -77.20
N VAL A 130 16.33 -106.66 -75.93
CA VAL A 130 17.00 -107.43 -74.86
C VAL A 130 16.31 -108.77 -74.61
N GLY A 131 14.97 -108.82 -74.57
CA GLY A 131 14.23 -110.08 -74.38
C GLY A 131 14.52 -111.10 -75.47
N LYS A 132 14.60 -110.65 -76.74
CA LYS A 132 15.03 -111.49 -77.86
C LYS A 132 16.45 -112.03 -77.66
N ILE A 133 17.39 -111.19 -77.21
CA ILE A 133 18.78 -111.57 -76.93
C ILE A 133 18.86 -112.59 -75.77
N GLN A 134 18.01 -112.44 -74.75
CA GLN A 134 17.90 -113.38 -73.64
C GLN A 134 17.40 -114.75 -74.13
N GLU A 135 16.31 -114.80 -74.90
CA GLU A 135 15.82 -116.03 -75.52
C GLU A 135 16.87 -116.74 -76.39
N MET A 136 17.65 -115.98 -77.16
CA MET A 136 18.71 -116.54 -78.01
C MET A 136 19.87 -117.10 -77.16
N ALA A 137 20.30 -116.38 -76.13
CA ALA A 137 21.30 -116.89 -75.18
C ALA A 137 20.81 -118.15 -74.43
N ASP A 138 19.54 -118.21 -74.05
CA ASP A 138 18.91 -119.35 -73.36
C ASP A 138 18.67 -120.56 -74.27
N ARG A 139 18.62 -120.37 -75.59
CA ARG A 139 18.71 -121.44 -76.60
C ARG A 139 20.15 -121.82 -76.98
N GLY A 140 21.16 -121.12 -76.47
CA GLY A 140 22.57 -121.34 -76.79
C GLY A 140 22.97 -120.84 -78.19
N ASP A 141 22.24 -119.88 -78.76
CA ASP A 141 22.48 -119.36 -80.10
C ASP A 141 23.79 -118.54 -80.16
N PRO A 142 24.79 -118.93 -80.99
CA PRO A 142 26.06 -118.23 -81.07
C PRO A 142 25.94 -116.80 -81.65
N THR A 143 24.83 -116.47 -82.32
CA THR A 143 24.58 -115.14 -82.90
C THR A 143 24.00 -114.13 -81.91
N ALA A 144 23.74 -114.52 -80.66
CA ALA A 144 23.20 -113.61 -79.63
C ALA A 144 24.11 -112.39 -79.36
N MET A 145 25.44 -112.54 -79.47
CA MET A 145 26.38 -111.41 -79.38
C MET A 145 26.28 -110.46 -80.58
N ASP A 146 26.04 -110.97 -81.79
CA ASP A 146 25.87 -110.12 -82.98
C ASP A 146 24.59 -109.28 -82.87
N GLU A 147 23.49 -109.85 -82.36
CA GLU A 147 22.26 -109.09 -82.13
C GLU A 147 22.42 -108.03 -81.01
N LEU A 148 23.24 -108.30 -80.01
CA LEU A 148 23.58 -107.31 -78.97
C LEU A 148 24.27 -106.07 -79.57
N HIS A 149 25.02 -106.22 -80.67
CA HIS A 149 25.70 -105.11 -81.36
C HIS A 149 24.86 -104.41 -82.44
N LYS A 150 23.66 -104.92 -82.77
CA LYS A 150 22.71 -104.28 -83.70
C LYS A 150 21.77 -103.32 -82.95
N ASP A 151 20.46 -103.45 -83.15
CA ASP A 151 19.43 -102.50 -82.67
C ASP A 151 19.49 -102.24 -81.17
N SER A 152 19.83 -103.24 -80.35
CA SER A 152 19.89 -103.05 -78.89
C SER A 152 21.03 -102.14 -78.44
N ALA A 153 22.16 -102.11 -79.15
CA ALA A 153 23.25 -101.16 -78.91
C ALA A 153 22.84 -99.73 -79.31
N ALA A 154 22.20 -99.57 -80.47
CA ALA A 154 21.68 -98.29 -80.92
C ALA A 154 20.60 -97.73 -79.98
N LEU A 155 19.68 -98.59 -79.53
CA LEU A 155 18.63 -98.25 -78.55
C LEU A 155 19.21 -97.94 -77.17
N HIS A 156 20.25 -98.65 -76.70
CA HIS A 156 20.97 -98.29 -75.47
C HIS A 156 21.59 -96.88 -75.58
N VAL A 157 22.26 -96.58 -76.69
CA VAL A 157 22.84 -95.25 -76.95
C VAL A 157 21.76 -94.17 -76.97
N ALA A 158 20.60 -94.44 -77.58
CA ALA A 158 19.46 -93.52 -77.59
C ALA A 158 18.91 -93.28 -76.17
N VAL A 159 18.66 -94.33 -75.37
CA VAL A 159 18.25 -94.23 -73.95
C VAL A 159 19.22 -93.35 -73.16
N ARG A 160 20.53 -93.62 -73.27
CA ARG A 160 21.58 -92.86 -72.58
C ARG A 160 21.59 -91.39 -73.01
N ASN A 161 21.47 -91.11 -74.31
CA ASN A 161 21.50 -89.76 -74.82
C ASN A 161 20.26 -88.95 -74.38
N ILE A 162 19.06 -89.55 -74.40
CA ILE A 162 17.82 -88.93 -73.89
C ILE A 162 17.98 -88.55 -72.39
N LEU A 163 18.55 -89.45 -71.59
CA LEU A 163 18.82 -89.18 -70.17
C LEU A 163 19.89 -88.07 -69.96
N LEU A 164 20.94 -88.03 -70.79
CA LEU A 164 21.94 -86.96 -70.72
C LEU A 164 21.36 -85.60 -71.15
N ASP A 165 20.50 -85.55 -72.16
CA ASP A 165 19.83 -84.32 -72.58
C ASP A 165 18.77 -83.86 -71.58
N ALA A 166 18.14 -84.79 -70.85
CA ALA A 166 17.29 -84.47 -69.71
C ALA A 166 18.10 -83.93 -68.51
N ALA A 167 19.29 -84.49 -68.24
CA ALA A 167 20.19 -83.97 -67.22
C ALA A 167 20.63 -82.52 -67.52
N LYS A 168 21.07 -82.24 -68.76
CA LYS A 168 21.42 -80.86 -69.19
C LYS A 168 20.25 -79.89 -69.00
N ARG A 169 19.03 -80.30 -69.36
CA ARG A 169 17.84 -79.46 -69.24
C ARG A 169 17.45 -79.19 -67.79
N GLN A 170 17.62 -80.19 -66.91
CA GLN A 170 17.43 -80.03 -65.46
C GLN A 170 18.51 -79.13 -64.82
N GLU A 171 19.75 -79.16 -65.33
CA GLU A 171 20.85 -78.27 -64.95
C GLU A 171 20.60 -76.81 -65.41
N GLU A 172 20.10 -76.62 -66.64
CA GLU A 172 19.71 -75.30 -67.17
C GLU A 172 18.60 -74.65 -66.33
N LEU A 173 17.57 -75.42 -65.94
CA LEU A 173 16.52 -74.96 -65.02
C LEU A 173 17.10 -74.56 -63.65
N ALA A 174 17.98 -75.38 -63.07
CA ALA A 174 18.64 -75.08 -61.80
C ALA A 174 19.45 -73.78 -61.87
N ARG A 175 20.14 -73.53 -62.99
CA ARG A 175 20.87 -72.28 -63.23
C ARG A 175 19.91 -71.08 -63.27
N LEU A 176 18.84 -71.14 -64.05
CA LEU A 176 17.86 -70.05 -64.17
C LEU A 176 17.21 -69.71 -62.82
N ASP A 177 16.88 -70.72 -62.00
CA ASP A 177 16.37 -70.50 -60.64
C ASP A 177 17.40 -69.78 -59.74
N THR A 178 18.69 -70.11 -59.84
CA THR A 178 19.74 -69.41 -59.07
C THR A 178 19.95 -67.97 -59.53
N GLU A 179 19.94 -67.70 -60.83
CA GLU A 179 20.08 -66.34 -61.37
C GLU A 179 18.87 -65.46 -60.98
N HIS A 180 17.65 -66.01 -61.06
CA HIS A 180 16.44 -65.34 -60.57
C HIS A 180 16.43 -65.12 -59.05
N ALA A 181 16.96 -66.06 -58.27
CA ALA A 181 17.08 -65.89 -56.81
C ALA A 181 18.10 -64.80 -56.45
N ALA A 182 19.27 -64.78 -57.11
CA ALA A 182 20.31 -63.77 -56.89
C ALA A 182 19.80 -62.35 -57.22
N ALA A 183 19.19 -62.17 -58.40
CA ALA A 183 18.64 -60.88 -58.82
C ALA A 183 17.49 -60.38 -57.92
N ALA A 184 16.76 -61.29 -57.27
CA ALA A 184 15.74 -60.93 -56.27
C ALA A 184 16.36 -60.51 -54.93
N VAL A 185 17.49 -61.11 -54.51
CA VAL A 185 18.22 -60.70 -53.30
C VAL A 185 18.86 -59.32 -53.50
N GLU A 186 19.56 -59.10 -54.61
CA GLU A 186 20.20 -57.81 -54.91
C GLU A 186 19.18 -56.66 -54.98
N ARG A 187 18.05 -56.87 -55.65
CA ARG A 187 16.98 -55.86 -55.76
C ARG A 187 16.41 -55.47 -54.40
N THR A 188 16.15 -56.44 -53.53
CA THR A 188 15.64 -56.15 -52.17
C THR A 188 16.72 -55.53 -51.28
N PHE A 189 17.99 -55.88 -51.46
CA PHE A 189 19.12 -55.23 -50.77
C PHE A 189 19.16 -53.72 -51.10
N TRP A 190 19.22 -53.34 -52.38
CA TRP A 190 19.21 -51.93 -52.78
C TRP A 190 17.94 -51.18 -52.37
N ALA A 191 16.77 -51.83 -52.41
CA ALA A 191 15.51 -51.24 -51.94
C ALA A 191 15.53 -50.96 -50.43
N LEU A 192 16.09 -51.86 -49.62
CA LEU A 192 16.26 -51.64 -48.17
C LEU A 192 17.31 -50.58 -47.88
N SER A 193 18.46 -50.59 -48.56
CA SER A 193 19.51 -49.58 -48.39
C SER A 193 19.02 -48.17 -48.70
N THR A 194 18.29 -47.98 -49.81
CA THR A 194 17.71 -46.68 -50.18
C THR A 194 16.64 -46.21 -49.20
N LEU A 195 15.79 -47.11 -48.70
CA LEU A 195 14.81 -46.81 -47.65
C LEU A 195 15.47 -46.34 -46.34
N ILE A 196 16.55 -47.02 -45.91
CA ILE A 196 17.31 -46.66 -44.70
C ILE A 196 17.97 -45.28 -44.84
N VAL A 197 18.64 -45.01 -45.98
CA VAL A 197 19.29 -43.72 -46.24
C VAL A 197 18.27 -42.57 -46.28
N LEU A 198 17.13 -42.78 -46.95
CA LEU A 198 16.05 -41.79 -47.00
C LEU A 198 15.47 -41.50 -45.61
N ALA A 199 15.26 -42.53 -44.79
CA ALA A 199 14.76 -42.36 -43.43
C ALA A 199 15.77 -41.64 -42.51
N MET A 200 17.07 -41.93 -42.64
CA MET A 200 18.12 -41.17 -41.95
C MET A 200 18.12 -39.68 -42.36
N ALA A 201 17.99 -39.38 -43.64
CA ALA A 201 17.94 -38.01 -44.14
C ALA A 201 16.72 -37.25 -43.59
N ILE A 202 15.53 -37.85 -43.64
CA ILE A 202 14.29 -37.28 -43.08
C ILE A 202 14.41 -37.10 -41.56
N GLY A 203 14.90 -38.11 -40.84
CA GLY A 203 15.11 -38.05 -39.39
C GLY A 203 16.08 -36.94 -38.97
N CYS A 204 17.18 -36.75 -39.73
CA CYS A 204 18.13 -35.66 -39.52
C CYS A 204 17.48 -34.29 -39.75
N LEU A 205 16.74 -34.10 -40.85
CA LEU A 205 16.03 -32.85 -41.14
C LEU A 205 14.97 -32.52 -40.07
N LEU A 206 14.20 -33.50 -39.61
CA LEU A 206 13.23 -33.34 -38.52
C LEU A 206 13.92 -33.01 -37.19
N GLY A 207 15.06 -33.65 -36.88
CA GLY A 207 15.87 -33.36 -35.70
C GLY A 207 16.41 -31.93 -35.70
N LEU A 208 17.02 -31.49 -36.81
CA LEU A 208 17.52 -30.12 -36.98
C LEU A 208 16.39 -29.08 -36.90
N TRP A 209 15.24 -29.36 -37.51
CA TRP A 209 14.04 -28.52 -37.40
C TRP A 209 13.52 -28.41 -35.96
N LEU A 210 13.52 -29.53 -35.22
CA LEU A 210 13.09 -29.57 -33.83
C LEU A 210 14.05 -28.77 -32.92
N VAL A 211 15.36 -29.01 -33.02
CA VAL A 211 16.38 -28.26 -32.26
C VAL A 211 16.29 -26.77 -32.57
N ARG A 212 16.23 -26.38 -33.85
CA ARG A 212 16.11 -24.96 -34.27
C ARG A 212 14.81 -24.32 -33.78
N THR A 213 13.73 -25.09 -33.65
CA THR A 213 12.46 -24.62 -33.08
C THR A 213 12.56 -24.42 -31.56
N ILE A 214 13.11 -25.39 -30.83
CA ILE A 214 13.31 -25.30 -29.36
C ILE A 214 14.19 -24.11 -29.01
N MET A 215 15.36 -24.01 -29.66
CA MET A 215 16.31 -22.92 -29.43
C MET A 215 15.70 -21.54 -29.73
N ARG A 216 14.76 -21.43 -30.69
CA ARG A 216 14.04 -20.17 -30.94
C ARG A 216 12.93 -19.88 -29.93
N GLN A 217 12.30 -20.90 -29.33
CA GLN A 217 11.30 -20.70 -28.27
C GLN A 217 11.95 -20.34 -26.93
N LEU A 218 13.14 -20.90 -26.62
CA LEU A 218 13.92 -20.55 -25.44
C LEU A 218 14.62 -19.19 -25.55
N GLY A 219 15.06 -18.80 -26.75
CA GLY A 219 15.79 -17.54 -26.99
C GLY A 219 17.30 -17.66 -26.86
N GLY A 220 17.78 -18.59 -26.03
CA GLY A 220 19.18 -18.96 -25.86
C GLY A 220 19.36 -20.47 -25.74
N GLU A 221 20.45 -20.90 -25.11
CA GLU A 221 20.66 -22.29 -24.70
C GLU A 221 19.88 -22.60 -23.40
N PRO A 222 19.45 -23.87 -23.17
CA PRO A 222 18.71 -24.24 -21.95
C PRO A 222 19.50 -24.01 -20.66
N THR A 223 20.82 -24.19 -20.69
CA THR A 223 21.76 -23.90 -19.60
C THR A 223 21.73 -22.43 -19.22
N TYR A 224 21.98 -21.54 -20.18
CA TYR A 224 21.97 -20.08 -19.95
C TYR A 224 20.60 -19.58 -19.46
N ALA A 225 19.49 -20.10 -19.97
CA ALA A 225 18.16 -19.77 -19.47
C ALA A 225 17.94 -20.21 -18.01
N ALA A 226 18.49 -21.37 -17.60
CA ALA A 226 18.46 -21.83 -16.22
C ALA A 226 19.40 -21.03 -15.30
N GLU A 227 20.57 -20.61 -15.80
CA GLU A 227 21.52 -19.73 -15.08
C GLU A 227 20.89 -18.37 -14.79
N ILE A 228 20.30 -17.71 -15.80
CA ILE A 228 19.59 -16.43 -15.62
C ILE A 228 18.42 -16.57 -14.63
N ALA A 229 17.69 -17.68 -14.66
CA ALA A 229 16.63 -17.96 -13.69
C ALA A 229 17.18 -18.14 -12.26
N GLN A 230 18.32 -18.83 -12.10
CA GLN A 230 18.99 -18.97 -10.79
C GLN A 230 19.52 -17.65 -10.25
N GLU A 231 20.11 -16.80 -11.09
CA GLU A 231 20.62 -15.50 -10.67
C GLU A 231 19.48 -14.57 -10.22
N VAL A 232 18.37 -14.51 -10.97
CA VAL A 232 17.16 -13.78 -10.52
C VAL A 232 16.59 -14.36 -9.22
N ALA A 233 16.56 -15.68 -9.06
CA ALA A 233 16.09 -16.34 -7.82
C ALA A 233 17.03 -16.12 -6.62
N ARG A 234 18.32 -15.88 -6.84
CA ARG A 234 19.30 -15.46 -5.82
C ARG A 234 19.26 -13.95 -5.52
N GLY A 235 18.39 -13.19 -6.19
CA GLY A 235 18.31 -11.73 -6.08
C GLY A 235 19.33 -10.98 -6.93
N ASN A 236 20.14 -11.64 -7.75
CA ASN A 236 21.09 -10.96 -8.62
C ASN A 236 20.41 -10.38 -9.88
N LEU A 237 19.91 -9.16 -9.75
CA LEU A 237 19.27 -8.39 -10.82
C LEU A 237 20.29 -7.54 -11.62
N ALA A 238 21.58 -7.61 -11.29
CA ALA A 238 22.63 -6.90 -12.01
C ALA A 238 23.05 -7.60 -13.32
N VAL A 239 22.76 -8.90 -13.47
CA VAL A 239 23.18 -9.72 -14.62
C VAL A 239 22.52 -9.24 -15.92
N ALA A 240 23.34 -8.90 -16.92
CA ALA A 240 22.90 -8.61 -18.27
C ALA A 240 22.36 -9.88 -18.97
N VAL A 241 21.07 -9.91 -19.27
CA VAL A 241 20.45 -11.02 -20.02
C VAL A 241 20.71 -10.77 -21.51
N GLN A 242 21.51 -11.63 -22.13
CA GLN A 242 21.89 -11.51 -23.54
C GLN A 242 20.78 -12.08 -24.43
N LEU A 243 20.01 -11.19 -25.05
CA LEU A 243 18.97 -11.56 -26.01
C LEU A 243 19.52 -11.61 -27.44
N ARG A 244 18.88 -12.40 -28.31
CA ARG A 244 19.15 -12.34 -29.75
C ARG A 244 18.56 -11.05 -30.33
N PRO A 245 19.16 -10.46 -31.38
CA PRO A 245 18.61 -9.25 -32.02
C PRO A 245 17.16 -9.47 -32.48
N GLY A 246 16.24 -8.63 -31.97
CA GLY A 246 14.81 -8.70 -32.28
C GLY A 246 14.03 -9.84 -31.60
N ASP A 247 14.57 -10.47 -30.54
CA ASP A 247 13.85 -11.49 -29.77
C ASP A 247 13.10 -10.88 -28.57
N GLU A 248 11.79 -10.67 -28.76
CA GLU A 248 10.88 -10.11 -27.76
C GLU A 248 9.93 -11.17 -27.15
N VAL A 249 9.93 -12.40 -27.66
CA VAL A 249 8.84 -13.39 -27.45
C VAL A 249 9.34 -14.71 -26.85
N SER A 250 10.65 -14.92 -26.75
CA SER A 250 11.22 -16.11 -26.13
C SER A 250 11.10 -16.13 -24.60
N VAL A 251 11.32 -17.30 -24.01
CA VAL A 251 11.42 -17.45 -22.55
C VAL A 251 12.50 -16.54 -21.96
N LEU A 252 13.65 -16.41 -22.63
CA LEU A 252 14.75 -15.55 -22.21
C LEU A 252 14.38 -14.06 -22.29
N ALA A 253 13.62 -13.64 -23.31
CA ALA A 253 13.10 -12.27 -23.40
C ALA A 253 12.10 -11.97 -22.27
N ALA A 254 11.20 -12.90 -21.96
CA ALA A 254 10.28 -12.79 -20.82
C ALA A 254 11.03 -12.73 -19.47
N MET A 255 12.11 -13.51 -19.31
CA MET A 255 12.99 -13.44 -18.14
C MET A 255 13.73 -12.10 -18.03
N ALA A 256 14.20 -11.53 -19.15
CA ALA A 256 14.83 -10.21 -19.17
C ALA A 256 13.83 -9.10 -18.74
N ALA A 257 12.60 -9.15 -19.24
CA ALA A 257 11.53 -8.23 -18.84
C ALA A 257 11.17 -8.39 -17.35
N MET A 258 11.00 -9.63 -16.87
CA MET A 258 10.77 -9.92 -15.45
C MET A 258 11.90 -9.37 -14.56
N ARG A 259 13.16 -9.64 -14.92
CA ARG A 259 14.35 -9.13 -14.22
C ARG A 259 14.35 -7.59 -14.19
N SER A 260 14.03 -6.94 -15.31
CA SER A 260 14.02 -5.48 -15.41
C SER A 260 12.91 -4.86 -14.54
N ASN A 261 11.71 -5.44 -14.55
CA ASN A 261 10.59 -4.97 -13.73
C ASN A 261 10.87 -5.16 -12.23
N LEU A 262 11.46 -6.29 -11.83
CA LEU A 262 11.91 -6.51 -10.45
C LEU A 262 12.99 -5.50 -10.05
N ALA A 263 13.96 -5.22 -10.93
CA ALA A 263 15.02 -4.24 -10.65
C ALA A 263 14.45 -2.83 -10.45
N GLN A 264 13.47 -2.43 -11.26
CA GLN A 264 12.78 -1.15 -11.13
C GLN A 264 11.97 -1.07 -9.83
N LEU A 265 11.23 -2.13 -9.46
CA LEU A 265 10.46 -2.19 -8.21
C LEU A 265 11.37 -2.12 -6.97
N VAL A 266 12.47 -2.88 -6.95
CA VAL A 266 13.48 -2.83 -5.87
C VAL A 266 14.08 -1.42 -5.76
N SER A 267 14.45 -0.80 -6.89
CA SER A 267 14.97 0.57 -6.91
C SER A 267 13.95 1.58 -6.37
N GLN A 268 12.68 1.44 -6.72
CA GLN A 268 11.60 2.32 -6.27
C GLN A 268 11.31 2.14 -4.78
N VAL A 269 11.21 0.90 -4.28
CA VAL A 269 11.04 0.62 -2.84
C VAL A 269 12.19 1.19 -2.03
N ARG A 270 13.43 1.05 -2.52
CA ARG A 270 14.62 1.65 -1.88
C ARG A 270 14.51 3.18 -1.83
N GLN A 271 14.24 3.84 -2.96
CA GLN A 271 14.10 5.30 -3.03
C GLN A 271 12.98 5.82 -2.12
N SER A 272 11.82 5.15 -2.09
CA SER A 272 10.71 5.49 -1.20
C SER A 272 11.09 5.29 0.28
N SER A 273 11.85 4.24 0.62
CA SER A 273 12.30 4.01 1.99
C SER A 273 13.33 5.03 2.45
N GLU A 274 14.32 5.38 1.61
CA GLU A 274 15.27 6.48 1.87
C GLU A 274 14.54 7.83 2.04
N SER A 275 13.45 8.05 1.29
CA SER A 275 12.57 9.22 1.44
C SER A 275 11.80 9.22 2.76
N ILE A 276 11.25 8.07 3.19
CA ILE A 276 10.55 7.93 4.48
C ILE A 276 11.50 8.15 5.65
N ALA A 277 12.72 7.57 5.61
CA ALA A 277 13.73 7.78 6.64
C ALA A 277 14.15 9.27 6.76
N THR A 278 14.27 9.97 5.62
CA THR A 278 14.53 11.42 5.58
C THR A 278 13.37 12.21 6.21
N GLY A 279 12.12 11.91 5.83
CA GLY A 279 10.94 12.56 6.39
C GLY A 279 10.76 12.29 7.89
N ALA A 280 11.00 11.06 8.34
CA ALA A 280 10.97 10.68 9.75
C ALA A 280 12.03 11.46 10.56
N THR A 281 13.23 11.65 10.01
CA THR A 281 14.29 12.46 10.64
C THR A 281 13.89 13.94 10.74
N GLN A 282 13.21 14.48 9.71
CA GLN A 282 12.67 15.85 9.74
C GLN A 282 11.55 16.01 10.79
N ILE A 283 10.64 15.03 10.91
CA ILE A 283 9.60 15.01 11.95
C ILE A 283 10.24 14.96 13.34
N ALA A 284 11.22 14.08 13.57
CA ALA A 284 11.92 14.00 14.85
C ALA A 284 12.61 15.34 15.22
N SER A 285 13.25 16.01 14.25
CA SER A 285 13.84 17.33 14.48
C SER A 285 12.79 18.42 14.76
N GLY A 286 11.62 18.37 14.11
CA GLY A 286 10.51 19.29 14.36
C GLY A 286 9.85 19.06 15.73
N ASN A 287 9.82 17.81 16.20
CA ASN A 287 9.36 17.48 17.54
C ASN A 287 10.30 18.00 18.63
N THR A 288 11.61 18.04 18.41
CA THR A 288 12.55 18.67 19.35
C THR A 288 12.31 20.17 19.49
N ASP A 289 12.06 20.90 18.38
CA ASP A 289 11.65 22.32 18.41
C ASP A 289 10.32 22.50 19.16
N LEU A 290 9.34 21.64 18.87
CA LEU A 290 8.04 21.70 19.53
C LEU A 290 8.11 21.36 21.03
N SER A 291 9.00 20.45 21.45
CA SER A 291 9.28 20.16 22.87
C SER A 291 9.80 21.41 23.57
N GLN A 292 10.90 21.99 23.07
CA GLN A 292 11.51 23.19 23.66
C GLN A 292 10.53 24.36 23.73
N ARG A 293 9.68 24.54 22.71
CA ARG A 293 8.64 25.58 22.71
C ARG A 293 7.49 25.29 23.66
N THR A 294 7.15 24.01 23.88
CA THR A 294 6.15 23.58 24.87
C THR A 294 6.67 23.75 26.30
N GLU A 295 7.95 23.45 26.54
CA GLU A 295 8.66 23.69 27.81
C GLU A 295 8.73 25.19 28.15
N VAL A 296 9.11 26.03 27.18
CA VAL A 296 9.09 27.50 27.33
C VAL A 296 7.66 28.01 27.54
N GLN A 297 6.67 27.47 26.85
CA GLN A 297 5.27 27.85 27.05
C GLN A 297 4.77 27.47 28.45
N ALA A 298 5.15 26.29 28.99
CA ALA A 298 4.83 25.89 30.36
C ALA A 298 5.46 26.84 31.39
N SER A 299 6.74 27.20 31.21
CA SER A 299 7.42 28.19 32.07
C SER A 299 6.71 29.55 32.06
N ASN A 300 6.35 30.05 30.87
CA ASN A 300 5.64 31.32 30.73
C ASN A 300 4.22 31.27 31.34
N LEU A 301 3.54 30.12 31.26
CA LEU A 301 2.24 29.91 31.91
C LEU A 301 2.35 29.86 33.44
N GLN A 302 3.42 29.28 34.00
CA GLN A 302 3.69 29.32 35.44
C GLN A 302 3.94 30.74 35.94
N GLU A 303 4.76 31.53 35.24
CA GLU A 303 4.98 32.95 35.57
C GLU A 303 3.70 33.77 35.45
N THR A 304 2.89 33.51 34.42
CA THR A 304 1.56 34.14 34.24
C THR A 304 0.60 33.74 35.37
N ALA A 305 0.57 32.48 35.78
CA ALA A 305 -0.28 31.99 36.85
C ALA A 305 0.08 32.63 38.21
N ALA A 306 1.36 32.69 38.56
CA ALA A 306 1.84 33.37 39.76
C ALA A 306 1.47 34.87 39.75
N SER A 307 1.66 35.54 38.61
CA SER A 307 1.25 36.94 38.42
C SER A 307 -0.26 37.14 38.60
N MET A 308 -1.08 36.18 38.19
CA MET A 308 -2.54 36.20 38.37
C MET A 308 -2.95 35.94 39.83
N GLU A 309 -2.21 35.13 40.58
CA GLU A 309 -2.43 34.95 42.03
C GLU A 309 -2.09 36.22 42.82
N GLU A 310 -0.95 36.86 42.53
CA GLU A 310 -0.57 38.15 43.13
C GLU A 310 -1.59 39.25 42.80
N MET A 311 -2.05 39.32 41.55
CA MET A 311 -3.06 40.29 41.13
C MET A 311 -4.42 40.03 41.80
N ASN A 312 -4.85 38.77 41.93
CA ASN A 312 -6.06 38.37 42.66
C ASN A 312 -5.97 38.73 44.16
N SER A 313 -4.80 38.52 44.78
CA SER A 313 -4.53 38.96 46.16
C SER A 313 -4.62 40.49 46.29
N THR A 314 -4.01 41.23 45.36
CA THR A 314 -4.02 42.69 45.33
C THR A 314 -5.44 43.26 45.13
N ILE A 315 -6.27 42.62 44.30
CA ILE A 315 -7.67 42.99 44.10
C ILE A 315 -8.49 42.74 45.38
N LYS A 316 -8.30 41.60 46.06
CA LYS A 316 -8.97 41.33 47.36
C LYS A 316 -8.62 42.39 48.40
N GLN A 317 -7.34 42.70 48.58
CA GLN A 317 -6.88 43.76 49.46
C GLN A 317 -7.47 45.14 49.07
N SER A 318 -7.66 45.38 47.77
CA SER A 318 -8.30 46.61 47.28
C SER A 318 -9.79 46.66 47.63
N VAL A 319 -10.53 45.55 47.55
CA VAL A 319 -11.93 45.46 48.02
C VAL A 319 -12.03 45.77 49.51
N ASP A 320 -11.20 45.14 50.35
CA ASP A 320 -11.18 45.37 51.80
C ASP A 320 -10.84 46.83 52.14
N THR A 321 -9.90 47.42 51.40
CA THR A 321 -9.49 48.82 51.54
C THR A 321 -10.63 49.77 51.14
N VAL A 322 -11.33 49.51 50.05
CA VAL A 322 -12.50 50.28 49.59
C VAL A 322 -13.64 50.21 50.61
N GLN A 323 -13.95 49.02 51.12
CA GLN A 323 -14.99 48.82 52.13
C GLN A 323 -14.67 49.61 53.41
N THR A 324 -13.42 49.55 53.86
CA THR A 324 -12.92 50.32 55.01
C THR A 324 -13.00 51.84 54.76
N ALA A 325 -12.57 52.31 53.59
CA ALA A 325 -12.60 53.72 53.21
C ALA A 325 -14.04 54.27 53.11
N SER A 326 -14.98 53.47 52.58
CA SER A 326 -16.40 53.84 52.49
C SER A 326 -17.03 53.99 53.88
N GLN A 327 -16.71 53.08 54.79
CA GLN A 327 -17.17 53.14 56.18
C GLN A 327 -16.58 54.36 56.92
N LEU A 328 -15.31 54.68 56.67
CA LEU A 328 -14.64 55.87 57.22
C LEU A 328 -15.25 57.17 56.67
N ALA A 329 -15.48 57.27 55.36
CA ALA A 329 -16.13 58.44 54.74
C ALA A 329 -17.55 58.64 55.27
N THR A 330 -18.32 57.57 55.44
CA THR A 330 -19.66 57.60 56.07
C THR A 330 -19.59 58.14 57.51
N SER A 331 -18.64 57.67 58.31
CA SER A 331 -18.42 58.13 59.69
C SER A 331 -17.99 59.60 59.76
N ALA A 332 -17.11 60.04 58.85
CA ALA A 332 -16.69 61.42 58.71
C ALA A 332 -17.87 62.34 58.31
N SER A 333 -18.72 61.91 57.37
CA SER A 333 -19.91 62.69 56.95
C SER A 333 -20.91 62.84 58.10
N ALA A 334 -21.15 61.79 58.87
CA ALA A 334 -22.01 61.84 60.06
C ALA A 334 -21.43 62.77 61.16
N THR A 335 -20.10 62.77 61.32
CA THR A 335 -19.40 63.62 62.29
C THR A 335 -19.43 65.11 61.88
N ALA A 336 -19.18 65.41 60.60
CA ALA A 336 -19.28 66.77 60.07
C ALA A 336 -20.73 67.30 60.11
N THR A 337 -21.72 66.44 59.86
CA THR A 337 -23.15 66.79 59.99
C THR A 337 -23.50 67.20 61.43
N ARG A 338 -23.04 66.42 62.43
CA ARG A 338 -23.19 66.77 63.86
C ARG A 338 -22.41 68.04 64.23
N GLY A 339 -21.25 68.27 63.61
CA GLY A 339 -20.50 69.53 63.74
C GLY A 339 -21.33 70.74 63.29
N GLY A 340 -21.96 70.65 62.11
CA GLY A 340 -22.87 71.68 61.61
C GLY A 340 -24.09 71.93 62.51
N GLU A 341 -24.67 70.87 63.09
CA GLU A 341 -25.75 70.97 64.08
C GLU A 341 -25.32 71.73 65.35
N VAL A 342 -24.17 71.37 65.92
CA VAL A 342 -23.61 72.07 67.10
C VAL A 342 -23.30 73.54 66.78
N VAL A 343 -22.73 73.83 65.62
CA VAL A 343 -22.46 75.20 65.17
C VAL A 343 -23.76 76.00 64.99
N GLY A 344 -24.80 75.41 64.40
CA GLY A 344 -26.13 76.02 64.28
C GLY A 344 -26.75 76.38 65.64
N ASN A 345 -26.62 75.50 66.63
CA ASN A 345 -27.05 75.78 68.00
C ASN A 345 -26.30 76.98 68.61
N VAL A 346 -24.97 77.09 68.40
CA VAL A 346 -24.19 78.25 68.85
C VAL A 346 -24.64 79.55 68.15
N VAL A 347 -25.00 79.51 66.86
CA VAL A 347 -25.58 80.69 66.18
C VAL A 347 -26.89 81.13 66.83
N SER A 348 -27.79 80.19 67.18
CA SER A 348 -29.04 80.53 67.91
C SER A 348 -28.72 81.21 69.24
N THR A 349 -27.84 80.63 70.05
CA THR A 349 -27.46 81.21 71.34
C THR A 349 -26.80 82.59 71.20
N MET A 350 -26.00 82.84 70.15
CA MET A 350 -25.44 84.18 69.89
C MET A 350 -26.52 85.20 69.48
N GLN A 351 -27.55 84.79 68.75
CA GLN A 351 -28.71 85.64 68.43
C GLN A 351 -29.53 85.97 69.69
N GLU A 352 -29.76 84.98 70.56
CA GLU A 352 -30.43 85.17 71.86
C GLU A 352 -29.66 86.10 72.79
N ILE A 353 -28.33 85.94 72.89
CA ILE A 353 -27.44 86.84 73.63
C ILE A 353 -27.51 88.25 73.03
N THR A 354 -27.46 88.41 71.71
CA THR A 354 -27.58 89.72 71.04
C THR A 354 -28.90 90.40 71.38
N ALA A 355 -30.02 89.69 71.31
CA ALA A 355 -31.34 90.21 71.65
C ALA A 355 -31.45 90.60 73.14
N SER A 356 -30.89 89.78 74.03
CA SER A 356 -30.82 90.06 75.48
C SER A 356 -29.97 91.31 75.78
N SER A 357 -28.77 91.41 75.18
CA SER A 357 -27.87 92.56 75.34
C SER A 357 -28.49 93.86 74.83
N ARG A 358 -29.18 93.85 73.68
CA ARG A 358 -29.92 95.03 73.18
C ARG A 358 -31.01 95.46 74.17
N LYS A 359 -31.79 94.51 74.69
CA LYS A 359 -32.83 94.77 75.72
C LYS A 359 -32.25 95.32 77.03
N ILE A 360 -31.04 94.91 77.43
CA ILE A 360 -30.32 95.54 78.56
C ILE A 360 -29.94 96.98 78.21
N GLY A 361 -29.44 97.24 76.99
CA GLY A 361 -29.15 98.59 76.50
C GLY A 361 -30.37 99.53 76.53
N ASP A 362 -31.55 99.02 76.18
CA ASP A 362 -32.82 99.76 76.29
C ASP A 362 -33.15 100.11 77.75
N ILE A 363 -33.05 99.13 78.67
CA ILE A 363 -33.29 99.32 80.11
C ILE A 363 -32.31 100.35 80.70
N ILE A 364 -31.04 100.30 80.31
CA ILE A 364 -30.02 101.27 80.73
C ILE A 364 -30.33 102.67 80.16
N GLY A 365 -30.88 102.77 78.94
CA GLY A 365 -31.40 104.02 78.39
C GLY A 365 -32.57 104.60 79.18
N VAL A 366 -33.44 103.76 79.74
CA VAL A 366 -34.51 104.18 80.67
C VAL A 366 -33.92 104.65 82.01
N ILE A 367 -32.90 103.95 82.54
CA ILE A 367 -32.23 104.34 83.79
C ILE A 367 -31.49 105.68 83.66
N ASP A 368 -30.79 105.92 82.55
CA ASP A 368 -30.18 107.21 82.20
C ASP A 368 -31.24 108.32 82.11
N SER A 369 -32.39 108.02 81.48
CA SER A 369 -33.53 108.95 81.42
C SER A 369 -34.12 109.29 82.79
N ILE A 370 -34.22 108.30 83.70
CA ILE A 370 -34.66 108.50 85.09
C ILE A 370 -33.63 109.30 85.89
N ALA A 371 -32.34 109.03 85.71
CA ALA A 371 -31.25 109.79 86.33
C ALA A 371 -31.26 111.26 85.88
N PHE A 372 -31.46 111.51 84.58
CA PHE A 372 -31.65 112.86 84.05
C PHE A 372 -32.86 113.56 84.67
N GLN A 373 -34.03 112.91 84.70
CA GLN A 373 -35.24 113.44 85.34
C GLN A 373 -35.02 113.75 86.83
N THR A 374 -34.30 112.88 87.54
CA THR A 374 -33.98 113.06 88.96
C THR A 374 -33.01 114.23 89.19
N ASN A 375 -32.03 114.42 88.31
CA ASN A 375 -31.14 115.60 88.33
C ASN A 375 -31.92 116.92 88.07
N ILE A 376 -32.94 116.92 87.19
CA ILE A 376 -33.82 118.09 86.99
C ILE A 376 -34.74 118.32 88.20
N LEU A 377 -35.35 117.27 88.77
CA LEU A 377 -36.15 117.36 89.99
C LEU A 377 -35.34 117.89 91.18
N ALA A 378 -34.11 117.40 91.35
CA ALA A 378 -33.20 117.83 92.39
C ALA A 378 -32.70 119.28 92.19
N LEU A 379 -32.47 119.71 90.94
CA LEU A 379 -32.19 121.11 90.62
C LEU A 379 -33.37 122.01 91.00
N ASN A 380 -34.60 121.64 90.63
CA ASN A 380 -35.81 122.40 90.98
C ASN A 380 -36.01 122.46 92.50
N ALA A 381 -35.79 121.35 93.21
CA ALA A 381 -35.86 121.31 94.67
C ALA A 381 -34.78 122.19 95.34
N ALA A 382 -33.55 122.23 94.80
CA ALA A 382 -32.49 123.10 95.30
C ALA A 382 -32.81 124.60 95.09
N VAL A 383 -33.43 124.95 93.95
CA VAL A 383 -33.89 126.32 93.67
C VAL A 383 -35.00 126.75 94.64
N GLU A 384 -36.01 125.93 94.85
CA GLU A 384 -37.11 126.28 95.77
C GLU A 384 -36.67 126.24 97.25
N ALA A 385 -35.72 125.38 97.61
CA ALA A 385 -35.09 125.40 98.93
C ALA A 385 -34.26 126.67 99.17
N ALA A 386 -33.54 127.17 98.16
CA ALA A 386 -32.86 128.47 98.26
C ALA A 386 -33.86 129.63 98.40
N ARG A 387 -35.03 129.53 97.74
CA ARG A 387 -36.14 130.49 97.82
C ARG A 387 -36.79 130.55 99.21
N ALA A 388 -36.74 129.46 99.98
CA ALA A 388 -37.22 129.38 101.36
C ALA A 388 -36.24 129.94 102.42
N GLY A 389 -35.06 130.45 102.01
CA GLY A 389 -34.07 131.06 102.91
C GLY A 389 -33.51 130.09 103.95
N GLU A 390 -33.25 130.58 105.17
CA GLU A 390 -32.65 129.77 106.24
C GLU A 390 -33.45 128.50 106.58
N GLN A 391 -34.78 128.54 106.48
CA GLN A 391 -35.65 127.36 106.70
C GLN A 391 -35.45 126.26 105.65
N GLY A 392 -34.97 126.63 104.45
CA GLY A 392 -34.71 125.71 103.35
C GLY A 392 -33.36 124.99 103.40
N ARG A 393 -32.43 125.37 104.29
CA ARG A 393 -31.03 124.90 104.25
C ARG A 393 -30.87 123.38 104.32
N GLY A 394 -31.68 122.69 105.14
CA GLY A 394 -31.69 121.22 105.19
C GLY A 394 -32.12 120.59 103.87
N PHE A 395 -33.18 121.11 103.25
CA PHE A 395 -33.67 120.66 101.95
C PHE A 395 -32.69 120.97 100.82
N ALA A 396 -31.98 122.11 100.86
CA ALA A 396 -30.97 122.46 99.86
C ALA A 396 -29.78 121.48 99.86
N VAL A 397 -29.33 121.04 101.04
CA VAL A 397 -28.27 120.00 101.16
C VAL A 397 -28.77 118.67 100.60
N VAL A 398 -29.96 118.22 100.99
CA VAL A 398 -30.55 116.97 100.47
C VAL A 398 -30.74 117.03 98.95
N ALA A 399 -31.23 118.15 98.41
CA ALA A 399 -31.38 118.35 96.97
C ALA A 399 -30.04 118.32 96.23
N SER A 400 -28.98 118.91 96.81
CA SER A 400 -27.62 118.82 96.27
C SER A 400 -27.09 117.38 96.25
N GLU A 401 -27.34 116.60 97.30
CA GLU A 401 -26.90 115.20 97.40
C GLU A 401 -27.67 114.30 96.43
N VAL A 402 -28.99 114.44 96.33
CA VAL A 402 -29.82 113.74 95.33
C VAL A 402 -29.39 114.10 93.91
N ARG A 403 -28.99 115.36 93.67
CA ARG A 403 -28.45 115.78 92.37
C ARG A 403 -27.10 115.12 92.07
N ASN A 404 -26.19 115.05 93.05
CA ASN A 404 -24.90 114.38 92.90
C ASN A 404 -25.11 112.88 92.61
N LEU A 405 -25.98 112.22 93.37
CA LEU A 405 -26.37 110.82 93.16
C LEU A 405 -26.98 110.60 91.76
N ALA A 406 -27.83 111.51 91.29
CA ALA A 406 -28.40 111.45 89.94
C ALA A 406 -27.33 111.61 88.83
N GLN A 407 -26.39 112.54 88.99
CA GLN A 407 -25.27 112.70 88.05
C GLN A 407 -24.34 111.47 88.04
N ARG A 408 -24.08 110.87 89.21
CA ARG A 408 -23.32 109.60 89.33
C ARG A 408 -24.06 108.43 88.68
N SER A 409 -25.38 108.34 88.86
CA SER A 409 -26.22 107.32 88.21
C SER A 409 -26.22 107.45 86.69
N ALA A 410 -26.29 108.68 86.15
CA ALA A 410 -26.18 108.91 84.69
C ALA A 410 -24.78 108.55 84.15
N GLY A 411 -23.72 108.88 84.89
CA GLY A 411 -22.35 108.47 84.54
C GLY A 411 -22.21 106.94 84.46
N ALA A 412 -22.62 106.23 85.51
CA ALA A 412 -22.59 104.77 85.55
C ALA A 412 -23.50 104.14 84.47
N ALA A 413 -24.68 104.71 84.20
CA ALA A 413 -25.55 104.25 83.13
C ALA A 413 -24.89 104.40 81.74
N LYS A 414 -24.18 105.50 81.49
CA LYS A 414 -23.42 105.71 80.25
C LYS A 414 -22.27 104.71 80.11
N GLU A 415 -21.50 104.46 81.17
CA GLU A 415 -20.42 103.46 81.18
C GLU A 415 -20.96 102.04 80.90
N ILE A 416 -22.06 101.64 81.55
CA ILE A 416 -22.71 100.35 81.28
C ILE A 416 -23.23 100.29 79.84
N LYS A 417 -23.80 101.37 79.31
CA LYS A 417 -24.29 101.44 77.93
C LYS A 417 -23.18 101.27 76.90
N GLU A 418 -22.00 101.84 77.16
CA GLU A 418 -20.81 101.68 76.31
C GLU A 418 -20.29 100.23 76.35
N LEU A 419 -20.21 99.61 77.53
CA LEU A 419 -19.85 98.19 77.68
C LEU A 419 -20.86 97.23 77.03
N ILE A 420 -22.16 97.54 77.09
CA ILE A 420 -23.22 96.75 76.43
C ILE A 420 -23.12 96.88 74.91
N ASN A 421 -22.87 98.08 74.38
CA ASN A 421 -22.66 98.28 72.94
C ASN A 421 -21.41 97.51 72.45
N GLU A 422 -20.29 97.60 73.18
CA GLU A 422 -19.07 96.83 72.86
C GLU A 422 -19.33 95.32 72.89
N SER A 423 -20.12 94.85 73.86
CA SER A 423 -20.54 93.45 73.97
C SER A 423 -21.41 93.01 72.79
N VAL A 424 -22.38 93.83 72.37
CA VAL A 424 -23.20 93.57 71.17
C VAL A 424 -22.31 93.45 69.94
N THR A 425 -21.40 94.39 69.70
CA THR A 425 -20.48 94.33 68.53
C THR A 425 -19.61 93.06 68.57
N LYS A 426 -19.07 92.67 69.73
CA LYS A 426 -18.29 91.42 69.86
C LYS A 426 -19.12 90.16 69.60
N VAL A 427 -20.36 90.11 70.07
CA VAL A 427 -21.28 88.97 69.84
C VAL A 427 -21.73 88.92 68.39
N GLU A 428 -21.99 90.06 67.74
CA GLU A 428 -22.31 90.12 66.30
C GLU A 428 -21.13 89.66 65.43
N THR A 429 -19.89 90.08 65.73
CA THR A 429 -18.68 89.56 65.07
C THR A 429 -18.50 88.06 65.33
N GLY A 430 -18.70 87.60 66.56
CA GLY A 430 -18.67 86.17 66.89
C GLY A 430 -19.71 85.36 66.11
N SER A 431 -20.94 85.88 65.99
CA SER A 431 -22.02 85.24 65.23
C SER A 431 -21.71 85.15 63.74
N GLN A 432 -20.98 86.11 63.16
CA GLN A 432 -20.54 86.06 61.77
C GLN A 432 -19.50 84.93 61.56
N LEU A 433 -18.47 84.87 62.41
CA LEU A 433 -17.43 83.84 62.34
C LEU A 433 -17.99 82.42 62.56
N VAL A 434 -18.93 82.25 63.50
CA VAL A 434 -19.59 80.96 63.74
C VAL A 434 -20.51 80.59 62.57
N ASN A 435 -21.20 81.55 61.94
CA ASN A 435 -21.98 81.29 60.73
C ASN A 435 -21.11 80.87 59.53
N GLU A 436 -19.95 81.50 59.34
CA GLU A 436 -18.96 81.14 58.32
C GLU A 436 -18.40 79.72 58.55
N ALA A 437 -18.10 79.36 59.81
CA ALA A 437 -17.76 77.99 60.18
C ALA A 437 -18.90 76.98 59.90
N GLY A 438 -20.16 77.41 60.03
CA GLY A 438 -21.34 76.61 59.70
C GLY A 438 -21.46 76.32 58.21
N ILE A 439 -21.24 77.33 57.36
CA ILE A 439 -21.16 77.17 55.90
C ILE A 439 -20.02 76.21 55.54
N THR A 440 -18.85 76.39 56.15
CA THR A 440 -17.66 75.55 55.94
C THR A 440 -17.93 74.08 56.30
N MET A 441 -18.71 73.79 57.35
CA MET A 441 -19.14 72.42 57.67
C MET A 441 -20.10 71.84 56.64
N GLY A 442 -20.97 72.66 56.03
CA GLY A 442 -21.81 72.26 54.90
C GLY A 442 -20.99 71.83 53.68
N ASP A 443 -19.96 72.59 53.34
CA ASP A 443 -19.04 72.28 52.24
C ASP A 443 -18.22 71.01 52.52
N ILE A 444 -17.76 70.81 53.76
CA ILE A 444 -17.10 69.57 54.19
C ILE A 444 -18.05 68.36 54.04
N VAL A 445 -19.33 68.49 54.42
CA VAL A 445 -20.31 67.41 54.23
C VAL A 445 -20.54 67.09 52.74
N GLN A 446 -20.57 68.09 51.85
CA GLN A 446 -20.62 67.83 50.41
C GLN A 446 -19.36 67.12 49.89
N GLN A 447 -18.17 67.58 50.27
CA GLN A 447 -16.90 67.00 49.83
C GLN A 447 -16.74 65.55 50.29
N VAL A 448 -17.06 65.25 51.55
CA VAL A 448 -16.97 63.88 52.08
C VAL A 448 -17.99 62.94 51.44
N ARG A 449 -19.21 63.42 51.10
CA ARG A 449 -20.16 62.63 50.30
C ARG A 449 -19.60 62.29 48.92
N ARG A 450 -19.05 63.28 48.21
CA ARG A 450 -18.44 63.06 46.89
C ARG A 450 -17.23 62.11 46.94
N VAL A 451 -16.49 62.09 48.05
CA VAL A 451 -15.45 61.07 48.30
C VAL A 451 -16.06 59.68 48.51
N ALA A 452 -17.16 59.56 49.25
CA ALA A 452 -17.87 58.28 49.40
C ALA A 452 -18.44 57.76 48.07
N ASP A 453 -18.98 58.65 47.23
CA ASP A 453 -19.47 58.31 45.88
C ASP A 453 -18.34 57.74 45.00
N LEU A 454 -17.18 58.42 44.97
CA LEU A 454 -15.99 57.93 44.25
C LEU A 454 -15.46 56.59 44.78
N ILE A 455 -15.51 56.38 46.10
CA ILE A 455 -15.12 55.10 46.71
C ILE A 455 -16.09 53.98 46.29
N ALA A 456 -17.39 54.27 46.14
CA ALA A 456 -18.38 53.31 45.63
C ALA A 456 -18.15 52.97 44.15
N GLU A 457 -17.80 53.95 43.31
CA GLU A 457 -17.41 53.71 41.91
C GLU A 457 -16.15 52.84 41.81
N ILE A 458 -15.12 53.13 42.61
CA ILE A 458 -13.89 52.31 42.69
C ILE A 458 -14.23 50.88 43.16
N GLY A 459 -15.14 50.73 44.11
CA GLY A 459 -15.62 49.41 44.56
C GLY A 459 -16.27 48.59 43.46
N ALA A 460 -17.18 49.19 42.68
CA ALA A 460 -17.80 48.54 41.53
C ALA A 460 -16.76 48.10 40.49
N ALA A 461 -15.81 48.98 40.14
CA ALA A 461 -14.74 48.67 39.20
C ALA A 461 -13.79 47.58 39.72
N THR A 462 -13.47 47.57 41.02
CA THR A 462 -12.62 46.54 41.65
C THR A 462 -13.32 45.17 41.68
N GLN A 463 -14.64 45.17 41.91
CA GLN A 463 -15.47 43.96 41.86
C GLN A 463 -15.51 43.36 40.43
N GLU A 464 -15.61 44.20 39.40
CA GLU A 464 -15.57 43.80 37.99
C GLU A 464 -14.18 43.27 37.59
N GLN A 465 -13.10 43.95 38.00
CA GLN A 465 -11.72 43.47 37.80
C GLN A 465 -11.50 42.08 38.42
N GLY A 466 -12.02 41.83 39.64
CA GLY A 466 -11.94 40.51 40.28
C GLY A 466 -12.64 39.40 39.48
N GLN A 467 -13.78 39.70 38.84
CA GLN A 467 -14.44 38.75 37.95
C GLN A 467 -13.62 38.52 36.66
N GLY A 468 -13.06 39.58 36.08
CA GLY A 468 -12.17 39.50 34.92
C GLY A 468 -10.93 38.63 35.17
N ILE A 469 -10.24 38.83 36.30
CA ILE A 469 -9.07 38.02 36.66
C ILE A 469 -9.44 36.55 36.95
N SER A 470 -10.61 36.28 37.54
CA SER A 470 -11.12 34.92 37.68
C SER A 470 -11.34 34.25 36.30
N GLN A 471 -11.87 34.99 35.33
CA GLN A 471 -12.07 34.49 33.96
C GLN A 471 -10.76 34.27 33.21
N VAL A 472 -9.75 35.14 33.40
CA VAL A 472 -8.40 34.94 32.85
C VAL A 472 -7.71 33.74 33.50
N ASN A 473 -7.85 33.54 34.81
CA ASN A 473 -7.30 32.35 35.50
C ASN A 473 -7.87 31.04 34.92
N HIS A 474 -9.19 30.98 34.65
CA HIS A 474 -9.77 29.83 33.94
C HIS A 474 -9.17 29.60 32.55
N ALA A 475 -8.88 30.65 31.78
CA ALA A 475 -8.22 30.53 30.48
C ALA A 475 -6.76 30.05 30.60
N VAL A 476 -6.00 30.53 31.60
CA VAL A 476 -4.63 30.07 31.89
C VAL A 476 -4.62 28.57 32.23
N ASN A 477 -5.56 28.10 33.05
CA ASN A 477 -5.69 26.66 33.37
C ASN A 477 -6.01 25.80 32.13
N GLN A 478 -6.81 26.31 31.18
CA GLN A 478 -7.07 25.62 29.91
C GLN A 478 -5.83 25.59 29.01
N LEU A 479 -5.04 26.67 28.98
CA LEU A 479 -3.78 26.72 28.24
C LEU A 479 -2.72 25.77 28.85
N ASP A 480 -2.67 25.63 30.17
CA ASP A 480 -1.81 24.63 30.83
C ASP A 480 -2.21 23.20 30.44
N GLN A 481 -3.50 22.86 30.53
CA GLN A 481 -3.99 21.54 30.11
C GLN A 481 -3.67 21.23 28.65
N MET A 482 -3.80 22.22 27.75
CA MET A 482 -3.37 22.09 26.35
C MET A 482 -1.86 21.94 26.19
N THR A 483 -1.07 22.62 27.03
CA THR A 483 0.41 22.54 27.01
C THR A 483 0.89 21.17 27.47
N GLN A 484 0.27 20.60 28.51
CA GLN A 484 0.49 19.21 28.93
C GLN A 484 0.10 18.20 27.82
N GLN A 485 -1.04 18.41 27.16
CA GLN A 485 -1.47 17.56 26.03
C GLN A 485 -0.51 17.66 24.83
N ASN A 486 0.02 18.85 24.53
CA ASN A 486 1.03 19.03 23.50
C ASN A 486 2.33 18.28 23.83
N ALA A 487 2.78 18.29 25.09
CA ALA A 487 3.96 17.52 25.51
C ALA A 487 3.78 16.01 25.28
N ALA A 488 2.62 15.45 25.64
CA ALA A 488 2.29 14.05 25.38
C ALA A 488 2.24 13.72 23.87
N LEU A 489 1.66 14.60 23.05
CA LEU A 489 1.62 14.45 21.58
C LEU A 489 3.02 14.55 20.95
N VAL A 490 3.92 15.34 21.54
CA VAL A 490 5.34 15.42 21.13
C VAL A 490 6.08 14.13 21.44
N GLU A 491 5.84 13.51 22.60
CA GLU A 491 6.43 12.21 22.95
C GLU A 491 5.91 11.09 22.03
N GLU A 492 4.58 10.99 21.84
CA GLU A 492 3.96 10.00 20.95
C GLU A 492 4.45 10.16 19.51
N SER A 493 4.50 11.39 18.98
CA SER A 493 4.92 11.66 17.61
C SER A 493 6.42 11.45 17.40
N ALA A 494 7.26 11.63 18.44
CA ALA A 494 8.68 11.27 18.40
C ALA A 494 8.88 9.75 18.38
N ALA A 495 8.10 8.99 19.16
CA ALA A 495 8.07 7.53 19.10
C ALA A 495 7.60 7.02 17.73
N ALA A 496 6.57 7.64 17.15
CA ALA A 496 6.08 7.34 15.80
C ALA A 496 7.14 7.63 14.71
N ALA A 497 7.85 8.76 14.79
CA ALA A 497 8.93 9.09 13.87
C ALA A 497 10.09 8.08 13.95
N ASN A 498 10.52 7.69 15.15
CA ASN A 498 11.53 6.66 15.34
C ASN A 498 11.07 5.29 14.80
N SER A 499 9.79 4.93 14.98
CA SER A 499 9.20 3.71 14.41
C SER A 499 9.19 3.73 12.88
N LEU A 500 8.81 4.85 12.25
CA LEU A 500 8.86 5.02 10.78
C LEU A 500 10.29 4.93 10.24
N SER A 501 11.26 5.53 10.93
CA SER A 501 12.68 5.44 10.56
C SER A 501 13.21 4.00 10.63
N SER A 502 12.88 3.28 11.71
CA SER A 502 13.23 1.85 11.88
C SER A 502 12.58 0.96 10.81
N GLN A 503 11.30 1.17 10.50
CA GLN A 503 10.59 0.44 9.45
C GLN A 503 11.18 0.72 8.05
N ALA A 504 11.53 1.98 7.75
CA ALA A 504 12.18 2.35 6.50
C ALA A 504 13.58 1.72 6.36
N ALA A 505 14.39 1.75 7.42
CA ALA A 505 15.68 1.06 7.44
C ALA A 505 15.53 -0.45 7.21
N LYS A 506 14.52 -1.07 7.82
CA LYS A 506 14.23 -2.51 7.64
C LYS A 506 13.70 -2.85 6.24
N LEU A 507 12.97 -1.95 5.58
CA LEU A 507 12.61 -2.11 4.17
C LEU A 507 13.85 -2.06 3.26
N VAL A 508 14.79 -1.13 3.51
CA VAL A 508 16.08 -1.08 2.80
C VAL A 508 16.90 -2.36 3.04
N GLU A 509 16.96 -2.86 4.28
CA GLU A 509 17.60 -4.13 4.62
C GLU A 509 16.99 -5.31 3.85
N LEU A 510 15.66 -5.46 3.88
CA LEU A 510 14.96 -6.56 3.20
C LEU A 510 15.15 -6.54 1.68
N VAL A 511 15.21 -5.37 1.04
CA VAL A 511 15.48 -5.28 -0.40
C VAL A 511 16.98 -5.29 -0.76
N SER A 512 17.89 -5.16 0.21
CA SER A 512 19.35 -5.17 -0.03
C SER A 512 19.88 -6.50 -0.57
N VAL A 513 19.14 -7.59 -0.35
CA VAL A 513 19.39 -8.91 -0.95
C VAL A 513 19.34 -8.85 -2.48
N PHE A 514 18.58 -7.91 -3.05
CA PHE A 514 18.48 -7.71 -4.50
C PHE A 514 19.60 -6.81 -5.02
N GLN A 515 20.59 -7.42 -5.68
CA GLN A 515 21.73 -6.72 -6.26
C GLN A 515 21.32 -6.02 -7.55
N LEU A 516 21.40 -4.68 -7.58
CA LEU A 516 21.10 -3.86 -8.76
C LEU A 516 22.38 -3.51 -9.53
N SER A 517 22.27 -3.35 -10.86
CA SER A 517 23.39 -2.83 -11.65
C SER A 517 23.64 -1.34 -11.34
N GLN A 518 24.88 -0.97 -11.00
CA GLN A 518 25.23 0.40 -10.60
C GLN A 518 24.90 1.46 -11.68
N GLY A 519 24.90 1.06 -12.96
CA GLY A 519 24.54 1.93 -14.08
C GLY A 519 23.07 2.38 -14.11
N GLN A 520 22.13 1.59 -13.57
CA GLN A 520 20.71 1.97 -13.55
C GLN A 520 20.36 2.91 -12.39
N ALA A 521 21.08 2.82 -11.26
CA ALA A 521 20.89 3.73 -10.13
C ALA A 521 21.14 5.20 -10.52
N ALA A 522 22.23 5.47 -11.26
CA ALA A 522 22.54 6.81 -11.76
C ALA A 522 21.50 7.35 -12.75
N ALA A 523 20.96 6.49 -13.63
CA ALA A 523 19.97 6.89 -14.62
C ALA A 523 18.59 7.24 -14.00
N ALA A 524 18.16 6.51 -12.96
CA ALA A 524 16.91 6.78 -12.26
C ALA A 524 16.93 8.15 -11.56
N ILE A 525 18.06 8.51 -10.92
CA ILE A 525 18.25 9.81 -10.25
C ILE A 525 18.17 10.96 -11.26
N ALA A 526 18.70 10.79 -12.47
CA ALA A 526 18.64 11.81 -13.53
C ALA A 526 17.24 11.96 -14.16
N ALA A 527 16.43 10.90 -14.22
CA ALA A 527 15.10 10.91 -14.83
C ALA A 527 13.96 11.30 -13.86
N GLY A 528 14.16 11.12 -12.54
CA GLY A 528 13.12 11.33 -11.53
C GLY A 528 12.95 12.76 -11.01
N ALA A 529 13.82 13.69 -11.38
CA ALA A 529 13.75 15.07 -10.89
C ALA A 529 12.68 15.88 -11.66
N PRO A 530 11.56 16.30 -11.03
CA PRO A 530 10.67 17.26 -11.67
C PRO A 530 11.43 18.59 -11.84
N ALA A 531 11.42 19.13 -13.06
CA ALA A 531 11.99 20.44 -13.34
C ALA A 531 11.13 21.55 -12.70
N VAL A 532 11.28 21.74 -11.38
CA VAL A 532 10.69 22.85 -10.64
C VAL A 532 11.27 24.14 -11.21
N ARG A 533 10.52 24.75 -12.12
CA ARG A 533 10.90 25.96 -12.84
C ARG A 533 11.00 27.11 -11.84
N ALA A 534 12.20 27.33 -11.32
CA ALA A 534 12.49 28.34 -10.33
C ALA A 534 12.06 29.73 -10.85
N VAL A 535 10.95 30.23 -10.30
CA VAL A 535 10.60 31.64 -10.43
C VAL A 535 11.65 32.42 -9.64
N PRO A 536 12.37 33.38 -10.23
CA PRO A 536 13.44 34.08 -9.54
C PRO A 536 12.86 34.98 -8.45
N VAL A 537 12.86 34.50 -7.21
CA VAL A 537 12.59 35.31 -6.03
C VAL A 537 13.70 36.35 -5.93
N ALA A 538 13.35 37.63 -6.10
CA ALA A 538 14.31 38.72 -6.01
C ALA A 538 14.89 38.80 -4.59
N ALA A 539 16.22 38.79 -4.48
CA ALA A 539 16.89 38.87 -3.19
C ALA A 539 16.57 40.20 -2.47
N PRO A 540 16.29 40.18 -1.15
CA PRO A 540 16.03 41.40 -0.40
C PRO A 540 17.29 42.27 -0.32
N ARG A 541 17.27 43.42 -0.99
CA ARG A 541 18.34 44.42 -0.90
C ARG A 541 18.31 45.10 0.47
N VAL A 542 19.30 44.83 1.29
CA VAL A 542 19.57 45.61 2.51
C VAL A 542 19.94 47.05 2.10
N PRO A 543 19.25 48.09 2.62
CA PRO A 543 19.61 49.47 2.32
C PRO A 543 20.83 49.89 3.13
N ALA A 544 22.02 49.86 2.51
CA ALA A 544 23.22 50.42 3.12
C ALA A 544 23.12 51.95 3.21
N ALA A 545 23.35 52.51 4.39
CA ALA A 545 23.34 53.96 4.60
C ALA A 545 24.65 54.60 4.10
N ALA A 546 24.54 55.59 3.22
CA ALA A 546 25.64 56.47 2.80
C ALA A 546 25.11 57.90 2.56
N GLN A 547 25.95 58.89 2.84
CA GLN A 547 25.57 60.31 2.86
C GLN A 547 25.90 61.01 1.54
N ALA A 548 25.05 61.97 1.12
CA ALA A 548 25.43 63.08 0.26
C ALA A 548 24.45 64.25 0.47
N ALA A 549 24.94 65.49 0.44
CA ALA A 549 24.15 66.68 0.77
C ALA A 549 23.83 67.56 -0.46
N ALA A 550 22.64 68.15 -0.48
CA ALA A 550 22.26 69.26 -1.36
C ALA A 550 21.36 70.26 -0.61
N LYS A 551 21.31 71.51 -1.05
CA LYS A 551 20.72 72.65 -0.31
C LYS A 551 19.19 72.76 -0.45
N PRO A 552 18.49 73.35 0.53
CA PRO A 552 17.03 73.48 0.51
C PRO A 552 16.54 74.65 -0.36
N ALA A 553 15.31 74.52 -0.87
CA ALA A 553 14.52 75.62 -1.41
C ALA A 553 13.24 75.80 -0.56
N LEU A 554 12.94 77.04 -0.17
CA LEU A 554 11.79 77.38 0.67
C LEU A 554 10.51 77.53 -0.17
N GLN A 555 9.41 76.96 0.30
CA GLN A 555 8.10 77.63 0.18
C GLN A 555 7.22 77.35 1.40
N ARG A 556 6.18 78.18 1.57
CA ARG A 556 5.62 78.60 2.86
C ARG A 556 4.14 78.94 2.70
N ALA A 557 3.36 78.78 3.78
CA ALA A 557 1.94 79.16 3.91
C ALA A 557 0.96 78.29 3.08
N ALA A 558 -0.31 78.11 3.47
CA ALA A 558 -0.98 78.42 4.75
C ALA A 558 -2.28 77.62 4.96
N ALA A 559 -2.67 77.45 6.22
CA ALA A 559 -4.06 77.35 6.69
C ALA A 559 -4.50 78.76 7.18
N PRO A 560 -5.80 79.13 7.34
CA PRO A 560 -6.91 78.28 7.82
C PRO A 560 -8.32 78.60 7.23
N ALA A 561 -9.38 77.96 7.77
CA ALA A 561 -10.61 78.59 8.34
C ALA A 561 -11.96 77.82 8.16
N GLN A 562 -12.49 77.30 9.28
CA GLN A 562 -13.87 77.43 9.81
C GLN A 562 -15.14 77.39 8.88
N SER A 563 -16.01 76.37 9.11
CA SER A 563 -17.44 76.45 9.61
C SER A 563 -18.51 77.43 9.01
N PRO A 564 -19.85 77.22 9.23
CA PRO A 564 -20.62 76.00 9.59
C PRO A 564 -22.09 75.86 8.99
N ALA A 565 -22.78 74.77 9.37
CA ALA A 565 -24.20 74.71 9.86
C ALA A 565 -25.43 74.29 8.98
N LYS A 566 -26.41 73.69 9.72
CA LYS A 566 -27.90 73.61 9.57
C LYS A 566 -28.59 72.32 9.04
N THR A 567 -29.50 71.83 9.89
CA THR A 567 -30.66 70.90 9.71
C THR A 567 -31.86 71.60 9.00
N PRO A 568 -32.92 70.91 8.49
CA PRO A 568 -33.88 70.00 9.19
C PRO A 568 -34.16 68.70 8.36
N ALA A 569 -35.25 67.89 8.44
CA ALA A 569 -36.58 67.97 9.09
C ALA A 569 -37.18 66.62 9.59
N ARG A 570 -38.32 66.13 9.05
CA ARG A 570 -39.20 65.07 9.62
C ARG A 570 -40.18 64.46 8.58
N THR A 571 -40.96 63.46 9.01
CA THR A 571 -42.20 62.85 8.41
C THR A 571 -41.99 61.66 7.44
N SER A 572 -42.86 60.64 7.33
CA SER A 572 -44.12 60.27 8.03
C SER A 572 -44.41 58.74 7.96
N ALA A 573 -45.36 58.24 8.78
CA ALA A 573 -46.04 56.93 8.60
C ALA A 573 -47.51 57.16 8.13
N PRO A 574 -48.22 56.18 7.50
CA PRO A 574 -49.02 55.22 8.29
C PRO A 574 -49.39 53.83 7.65
N ARG A 575 -49.44 52.79 8.51
CA ARG A 575 -50.58 51.88 8.84
C ARG A 575 -51.59 51.37 7.75
N ILE A 576 -51.90 50.05 7.78
CA ILE A 576 -53.24 49.33 7.68
C ILE A 576 -53.31 48.06 6.77
N ALA A 577 -54.06 47.04 7.25
CA ALA A 577 -54.72 45.87 6.58
C ALA A 577 -53.95 44.56 6.25
N GLY A 578 -54.70 43.44 6.37
CA GLY A 578 -54.38 42.06 5.92
C GLY A 578 -55.26 41.63 4.72
N PRO A 579 -55.77 40.37 4.58
CA PRO A 579 -56.14 39.41 5.66
C PRO A 579 -55.78 37.92 5.43
N ASP A 580 -56.12 37.06 6.41
CA ASP A 580 -56.50 35.62 6.36
C ASP A 580 -55.57 34.56 5.67
N THR A 581 -55.63 33.25 5.95
CA THR A 581 -56.65 32.36 6.58
C THR A 581 -56.04 31.23 7.44
N GLN A 582 -56.82 30.70 8.40
CA GLN A 582 -56.87 29.30 8.95
C GLN A 582 -55.56 28.66 9.52
N ALA A 583 -55.43 28.14 10.76
CA ALA A 583 -56.32 27.47 11.74
C ALA A 583 -56.69 26.00 11.39
N ARG A 584 -56.69 24.99 12.29
CA ARG A 584 -56.15 24.76 13.67
C ARG A 584 -56.39 23.26 14.05
N LYS A 585 -55.84 22.77 15.18
CA LYS A 585 -56.17 21.51 15.91
C LYS A 585 -55.62 20.18 15.30
N SER A 586 -55.49 19.04 16.02
CA SER A 586 -55.14 18.79 17.44
C SER A 586 -54.97 17.28 17.77
N ALA A 587 -53.86 16.91 18.44
CA ALA A 587 -53.79 15.95 19.58
C ALA A 587 -54.29 14.47 19.40
N PRO A 588 -54.16 13.57 20.42
CA PRO A 588 -52.87 13.04 20.90
C PRO A 588 -52.84 11.50 21.21
N ALA A 589 -51.64 11.04 21.63
CA ALA A 589 -51.38 10.03 22.70
C ALA A 589 -51.24 8.50 22.42
N SER A 590 -50.27 7.93 23.17
CA SER A 590 -50.19 6.58 23.75
C SER A 590 -49.85 5.33 22.92
N ALA A 591 -48.68 4.74 23.20
CA ALA A 591 -48.49 3.34 23.66
C ALA A 591 -47.07 3.15 24.24
N ALA A 592 -46.82 2.09 25.02
CA ALA A 592 -45.53 1.84 25.69
C ALA A 592 -45.09 0.35 25.64
N ALA A 593 -43.80 0.07 25.84
CA ALA A 593 -43.25 -1.28 25.99
C ALA A 593 -41.91 -1.30 26.77
N PRO A 594 -41.78 -2.12 27.84
CA PRO A 594 -40.51 -2.30 28.56
C PRO A 594 -40.07 -3.78 28.77
N ALA A 595 -38.80 -3.93 29.17
CA ALA A 595 -38.20 -5.07 29.89
C ALA A 595 -38.04 -6.45 29.18
N ALA A 596 -37.12 -7.26 29.74
CA ALA A 596 -36.76 -8.60 29.27
C ALA A 596 -36.47 -9.55 30.46
N PRO A 597 -36.61 -10.88 30.29
CA PRO A 597 -35.87 -11.84 31.12
C PRO A 597 -35.26 -13.05 30.37
N LYS A 598 -34.45 -13.81 31.11
CA LYS A 598 -33.81 -15.13 30.83
C LYS A 598 -34.36 -16.17 31.86
N PRO A 599 -33.89 -17.44 32.00
CA PRO A 599 -33.27 -18.43 31.08
C PRO A 599 -33.89 -19.86 31.17
N ARG A 600 -33.27 -20.87 30.51
CA ARG A 600 -33.19 -22.37 30.76
C ARG A 600 -33.40 -23.17 29.44
N ALA A 601 -32.93 -24.41 29.26
CA ALA A 601 -31.82 -25.22 29.82
C ALA A 601 -31.69 -26.55 29.02
N ALA A 602 -30.73 -27.43 29.40
CA ALA A 602 -30.52 -28.83 28.93
C ALA A 602 -29.89 -29.00 27.51
N ALA A 603 -29.05 -30.01 27.23
CA ALA A 603 -28.29 -30.94 28.11
C ALA A 603 -27.03 -31.50 27.41
N ALA A 604 -26.13 -32.13 28.17
CA ALA A 604 -24.89 -32.81 27.74
C ALA A 604 -25.16 -34.33 27.47
N PRO A 605 -24.19 -35.29 27.35
CA PRO A 605 -22.73 -35.30 27.61
C PRO A 605 -21.89 -35.59 26.33
N SER A 606 -20.56 -35.79 26.28
CA SER A 606 -19.48 -36.13 27.25
C SER A 606 -18.10 -35.67 26.68
N SER A 607 -16.86 -35.96 27.18
CA SER A 607 -16.35 -36.82 28.27
C SER A 607 -14.91 -36.40 28.75
N SER A 608 -14.66 -36.57 30.05
CA SER A 608 -13.42 -37.06 30.74
C SER A 608 -11.98 -36.63 30.38
N SER A 609 -11.37 -35.81 31.25
CA SER A 609 -10.12 -36.04 32.05
C SER A 609 -9.77 -34.72 32.78
N ASN A 610 -9.68 -34.67 34.11
CA ASN A 610 -8.50 -34.96 34.96
C ASN A 610 -7.26 -34.11 34.58
N ASP A 611 -6.61 -33.36 35.48
CA ASP A 611 -6.52 -33.49 36.96
C ASP A 611 -6.70 -32.16 37.73
N ASP A 612 -7.04 -32.27 39.02
CA ASP A 612 -6.87 -31.21 40.03
C ASP A 612 -5.40 -31.12 40.49
N TRP A 613 -4.98 -29.96 41.02
CA TRP A 613 -4.37 -29.84 42.36
C TRP A 613 -4.27 -28.36 42.79
N GLU A 614 -4.55 -28.10 44.06
CA GLU A 614 -4.41 -26.78 44.71
C GLU A 614 -2.96 -26.52 45.16
N SER A 615 -2.52 -25.25 45.19
CA SER A 615 -1.90 -24.66 46.40
C SER A 615 -1.52 -23.17 46.22
N PHE A 616 -1.99 -22.34 47.15
CA PHE A 616 -1.41 -21.07 47.66
C PHE A 616 -0.88 -20.01 46.66
#